data_AF-A0A8J9TNA6-F1
#
_entry.id   AF-A0A8J9TNA6-F1
#
_cell.length_a   1.000
_cell.length_b   1.000
_cell.length_c   1.000
_cell.angle_alpha   90.00
_cell.angle_beta   90.00
_cell.angle_gamma   90.00
#
_symmetry.space_group_name_H-M   'P 1'
#
loop_
_entity.id
_entity.type
_entity.pdbx_description
1 polymer ?
#
loop_
_entity_poly.entity_id
_entity_poly.type
_entity_poly.pdbx_seq_one_letter_code
_entity_poly.pdbx_strand_id
1 'polypeptide(L)'
;ALATAETSNQVVFTIRLWSHKKQVLVELQRVSGCCFFYQQTVKALFRAAKGEPERRLSYNYSIPDCVPQESPEETKQCVQEGIDCASALLKKEGRFDSHALAMESLVHITNATKCRTFAAHCILCGDFLSTLICLVEASRMERPGTAMQGLSSMEEEHFRVMHRHALAVLANCLSALDDSGELAHVLKQQPELSSTTFLLALLDDVENATDRPHDACQATRCLCALVQTCSDTKSRIVGELGGLPALEAAHSQGICRNAYLETECQKLKLHL
;
A
#
# COMPACT_ATOMS: atom_id res chain seq x y z
N ALA A 1 -19.91 12.05 -23.77
CA ALA A 1 -18.76 11.14 -23.60
C ALA A 1 -18.80 10.53 -22.22
N LEU A 2 -18.38 9.26 -22.06
CA LEU A 2 -18.27 8.57 -20.77
C LEU A 2 -16.81 8.13 -20.59
N ALA A 3 -16.26 8.40 -19.41
CA ALA A 3 -14.96 7.91 -18.98
C ALA A 3 -15.08 7.33 -17.56
N THR A 4 -14.21 6.39 -17.22
CA THR A 4 -14.04 5.87 -15.85
C THR A 4 -12.63 6.23 -15.39
N ALA A 5 -12.50 6.64 -14.15
CA ALA A 5 -11.22 6.99 -13.54
C ALA A 5 -11.12 6.39 -12.14
N GLU A 6 -9.90 6.03 -11.76
CA GLU A 6 -9.54 5.58 -10.42
C GLU A 6 -8.41 6.46 -9.88
N THR A 7 -8.58 6.97 -8.67
CA THR A 7 -7.54 7.78 -8.00
C THR A 7 -6.52 6.88 -7.31
N SER A 8 -5.34 7.42 -6.96
CA SER A 8 -4.36 6.73 -6.09
C SER A 8 -4.94 6.22 -4.75
N ASN A 9 -5.98 6.88 -4.25
CA ASN A 9 -6.69 6.51 -3.02
C ASN A 9 -7.89 5.57 -3.29
N GLN A 10 -7.87 4.85 -4.42
CA GLN A 10 -8.85 3.82 -4.79
C GLN A 10 -10.31 4.30 -4.85
N VAL A 11 -10.50 5.59 -5.14
CA VAL A 11 -11.80 6.11 -5.50
C VAL A 11 -12.02 5.88 -6.98
N VAL A 12 -12.96 4.99 -7.31
CA VAL A 12 -13.42 4.78 -8.69
C VAL A 12 -14.65 5.64 -8.94
N PHE A 13 -14.66 6.38 -10.03
CA PHE A 13 -15.80 7.21 -10.42
C PHE A 13 -15.93 7.28 -11.94
N THR A 14 -17.14 7.55 -12.40
CA THR A 14 -17.43 7.80 -13.81
C THR A 14 -17.58 9.30 -14.07
N ILE A 15 -17.14 9.73 -15.24
CA ILE A 15 -17.24 11.10 -15.74
C ILE A 15 -18.11 11.06 -16.98
N ARG A 16 -19.23 11.78 -16.95
CA ARG A 16 -20.09 11.96 -18.11
C ARG A 16 -20.11 13.42 -18.52
N LEU A 17 -19.91 13.62 -19.82
CA LEU A 17 -19.86 14.94 -20.44
C LEU A 17 -20.99 15.07 -21.47
N TRP A 18 -21.74 16.16 -21.37
CA TRP A 18 -22.73 16.59 -22.37
C TRP A 18 -22.41 18.00 -22.82
N SER A 19 -22.74 18.31 -24.07
CA SER A 19 -22.61 19.65 -24.63
C SER A 19 -23.96 20.16 -25.09
N HIS A 20 -24.33 21.37 -24.69
CA HIS A 20 -25.53 22.05 -25.15
C HIS A 20 -25.28 23.55 -25.24
N LYS A 21 -25.51 24.15 -26.42
CA LYS A 21 -25.41 25.62 -26.63
C LYS A 21 -24.12 26.25 -26.07
N LYS A 22 -22.96 25.67 -26.39
CA LYS A 22 -21.63 26.09 -25.91
C LYS A 22 -21.40 25.93 -24.39
N GLN A 23 -22.29 25.26 -23.68
CA GLN A 23 -22.11 24.86 -22.29
C GLN A 23 -21.75 23.37 -22.24
N VAL A 24 -20.85 23.01 -21.34
CA VAL A 24 -20.50 21.62 -21.05
C VAL A 24 -21.04 21.28 -19.65
N LEU A 25 -21.88 20.25 -19.57
CA LEU A 25 -22.33 19.68 -18.31
C LEU A 25 -21.40 18.50 -17.98
N VAL A 26 -20.88 18.49 -16.76
CA VAL A 26 -20.01 17.44 -16.23
C VAL A 26 -20.73 16.77 -15.06
N GLU A 27 -21.09 15.49 -15.21
CA GLU A 27 -21.55 14.64 -14.11
C GLU A 27 -20.39 13.76 -13.67
N LEU A 28 -20.15 13.74 -12.38
CA LEU A 28 -19.22 12.84 -11.72
C LEU A 28 -20.06 11.93 -10.82
N GLN A 29 -19.91 10.61 -10.97
CA GLN A 29 -20.63 9.63 -10.17
C GLN A 29 -19.64 8.65 -9.54
N ARG A 30 -19.58 8.64 -8.21
CA ARG A 30 -18.77 7.68 -7.45
C ARG A 30 -19.30 6.27 -7.69
N VAL A 31 -18.41 5.37 -8.07
CA VAL A 31 -18.65 3.92 -8.19
C VAL A 31 -18.23 3.23 -6.90
N SER A 32 -17.03 3.53 -6.40
CA SER A 32 -16.49 2.94 -5.16
C SER A 32 -15.48 3.89 -4.47
N GLY A 33 -14.97 3.48 -3.31
CA GLY A 33 -13.96 4.20 -2.52
C GLY A 33 -14.54 5.23 -1.53
N CYS A 34 -13.68 5.97 -0.83
CA CYS A 34 -14.07 6.90 0.23
C CYS A 34 -14.80 8.15 -0.30
N CYS A 35 -15.93 8.52 0.31
CA CYS A 35 -16.72 9.69 -0.09
C CYS A 35 -15.98 11.02 0.12
N PHE A 36 -15.14 11.11 1.16
CA PHE A 36 -14.33 12.29 1.43
C PHE A 36 -13.30 12.52 0.31
N PHE A 37 -12.51 11.50 -0.03
CA PHE A 37 -11.53 11.61 -1.12
C PHE A 37 -12.22 11.84 -2.47
N TYR A 38 -13.34 11.16 -2.72
CA TYR A 38 -14.16 11.44 -3.89
C TYR A 38 -14.55 12.92 -3.99
N GLN A 39 -15.04 13.51 -2.90
CA GLN A 39 -15.42 14.91 -2.89
C GLN A 39 -14.23 15.85 -3.14
N GLN A 40 -13.04 15.53 -2.60
CA GLN A 40 -11.82 16.29 -2.87
C GLN A 40 -11.42 16.21 -4.35
N THR A 41 -11.46 15.02 -4.94
CA THR A 41 -11.19 14.79 -6.37
C THR A 41 -12.19 15.52 -7.25
N VAL A 42 -13.47 15.44 -6.95
CA VAL A 42 -14.53 16.16 -7.68
C VAL A 42 -14.31 17.67 -7.63
N LYS A 43 -13.98 18.22 -6.46
CA LYS A 43 -13.64 19.65 -6.32
C LYS A 43 -12.42 20.02 -7.16
N ALA A 44 -11.38 19.19 -7.17
CA ALA A 44 -10.19 19.43 -7.99
C ALA A 44 -10.53 19.42 -9.50
N LEU A 45 -11.31 18.44 -9.95
CA LEU A 45 -11.76 18.34 -11.35
C LEU A 45 -12.60 19.54 -11.78
N PHE A 46 -13.56 19.98 -10.95
CA PHE A 46 -14.37 21.15 -11.27
C PHE A 46 -13.56 22.44 -11.31
N ARG A 47 -12.54 22.59 -10.46
CA ARG A 47 -11.62 23.73 -10.53
C ARG A 47 -10.80 23.71 -11.82
N ALA A 48 -10.22 22.57 -12.16
CA ALA A 48 -9.48 22.39 -13.41
C ALA A 48 -10.36 22.68 -14.64
N ALA A 49 -11.60 22.20 -14.65
CA ALA A 49 -12.56 22.44 -15.73
C ALA A 49 -12.94 23.94 -15.89
N LYS A 50 -12.85 24.72 -14.81
CA LYS A 50 -13.05 26.18 -14.83
C LYS A 50 -11.78 26.96 -15.21
N GLY A 51 -10.65 26.28 -15.43
CA GLY A 51 -9.36 26.93 -15.63
C GLY A 51 -8.80 27.59 -14.36
N GLU A 52 -9.31 27.22 -13.17
CA GLU A 52 -8.76 27.69 -11.91
C GLU A 52 -7.40 26.99 -11.67
N PRO A 53 -6.34 27.73 -11.31
CA PRO A 53 -5.06 27.14 -11.01
C PRO A 53 -5.18 26.18 -9.82
N GLU A 54 -4.34 25.16 -9.81
CA GLU A 54 -4.31 24.20 -8.71
C GLU A 54 -3.95 24.91 -7.40
N ARG A 55 -4.95 25.10 -6.54
CA ARG A 55 -4.71 25.55 -5.17
C ARG A 55 -4.30 24.34 -4.35
N ARG A 56 -3.01 24.24 -4.03
CA ARG A 56 -2.56 23.40 -2.93
C ARG A 56 -3.23 23.91 -1.66
N LEU A 57 -4.25 23.21 -1.20
CA LEU A 57 -4.88 23.49 0.08
C LEU A 57 -3.88 23.08 1.16
N SER A 58 -2.94 23.96 1.47
CA SER A 58 -2.11 23.83 2.66
C SER A 58 -2.99 24.17 3.86
N TYR A 59 -3.69 23.15 4.33
CA TYR A 59 -4.33 23.18 5.63
C TYR A 59 -3.26 22.93 6.69
N ASN A 60 -2.35 23.89 6.86
CA ASN A 60 -1.44 23.89 8.00
C ASN A 60 -2.23 24.37 9.23
N TYR A 61 -3.14 23.53 9.72
CA TYR A 61 -3.72 23.73 11.03
C TYR A 61 -2.65 23.31 12.05
N SER A 62 -1.91 24.27 12.58
CA SER A 62 -1.11 24.05 13.77
C SER A 62 -2.05 23.85 14.94
N ILE A 63 -1.87 22.76 15.68
CA ILE A 63 -2.53 22.58 16.97
C ILE A 63 -2.06 23.74 17.87
N PRO A 64 -2.96 24.54 18.47
CA PRO A 64 -2.55 25.62 19.36
C PRO A 64 -1.66 25.13 20.50
N ASP A 65 -0.66 25.92 20.89
CA ASP A 65 0.29 25.58 21.96
C ASP A 65 -0.38 25.32 23.33
N CYS A 66 -1.63 25.76 23.51
CA CYS A 66 -2.42 25.50 24.71
C CYS A 66 -3.01 24.08 24.78
N VAL A 67 -2.96 23.32 23.69
CA VAL A 67 -3.36 21.91 23.69
C VAL A 67 -2.17 21.09 24.17
N PRO A 68 -2.31 20.33 25.27
CA PRO A 68 -1.25 19.45 25.76
C PRO A 68 -0.70 18.58 24.63
N GLN A 69 0.62 18.65 24.44
CA GLN A 69 1.32 17.78 23.49
C GLN A 69 1.66 16.48 24.20
N GLU A 70 1.36 15.35 23.56
CA GLU A 70 1.78 14.03 24.03
C GLU A 70 3.30 13.96 24.08
N SER A 71 3.83 13.43 25.18
CA SER A 71 5.24 13.07 25.28
C SER A 71 5.61 11.97 24.28
N PRO A 72 6.89 11.84 23.91
CA PRO A 72 7.36 10.73 23.07
C PRO A 72 7.02 9.35 23.66
N GLU A 73 7.03 9.21 24.98
CA GLU A 73 6.70 7.99 25.71
C GLU A 73 5.20 7.67 25.62
N GLU A 74 4.33 8.66 25.84
CA GLU A 74 2.88 8.51 25.65
C GLU A 74 2.56 8.15 24.19
N THR A 75 3.24 8.78 23.23
CA THR A 75 3.05 8.46 21.80
C THR A 75 3.40 6.99 21.51
N LYS A 76 4.53 6.50 22.05
CA LYS A 76 4.92 5.08 21.91
C LYS A 76 3.93 4.15 22.59
N GLN A 77 3.43 4.51 23.76
CA GLN A 77 2.40 3.73 24.46
C GLN A 77 1.11 3.65 23.63
N CYS A 78 0.62 4.78 23.10
CA CYS A 78 -0.56 4.79 22.24
C CYS A 78 -0.38 3.94 20.97
N VAL A 79 0.81 3.97 20.36
CA VAL A 79 1.15 3.09 19.23
C VAL A 79 1.10 1.63 19.64
N GLN A 80 1.67 1.26 20.79
CA GLN A 80 1.65 -0.11 21.29
C GLN A 80 0.22 -0.58 21.59
N GLU A 81 -0.59 0.23 22.25
CA GLU A 81 -1.99 -0.07 22.54
C GLU A 81 -2.81 -0.26 21.25
N GLY A 82 -2.54 0.54 20.21
CA GLY A 82 -3.13 0.39 18.88
C GLY A 82 -2.75 -0.92 18.21
N ILE A 83 -1.49 -1.33 18.31
CA ILE A 83 -0.99 -2.62 17.80
C ILE A 83 -1.64 -3.78 18.57
N ASP A 84 -1.72 -3.69 19.90
CA ASP A 84 -2.34 -4.72 20.75
C ASP A 84 -3.84 -4.88 20.41
N CYS A 85 -4.54 -3.77 20.18
CA CYS A 85 -5.92 -3.76 19.74
C CYS A 85 -6.09 -4.40 18.35
N ALA A 86 -5.22 -4.08 17.38
CA ALA A 86 -5.23 -4.73 16.07
C ALA A 86 -4.98 -6.24 16.19
N SER A 87 -4.07 -6.67 17.08
CA SER A 87 -3.80 -8.08 17.35
C SER A 87 -5.04 -8.79 17.87
N ALA A 88 -5.73 -8.18 18.84
CA ALA A 88 -6.96 -8.72 19.41
C ALA A 88 -8.09 -8.83 18.37
N LEU A 89 -8.15 -7.91 17.40
CA LEU A 89 -9.12 -7.97 16.31
C LEU A 89 -8.81 -9.07 15.28
N LEU A 90 -7.54 -9.27 14.89
CA LEU A 90 -7.13 -10.35 13.99
C LEU A 90 -7.38 -11.74 14.57
N LYS A 91 -7.27 -11.89 15.90
CA LYS A 91 -7.52 -13.16 16.59
C LYS A 91 -9.00 -13.57 16.65
N LYS A 92 -9.94 -12.73 16.23
CA LYS A 92 -11.38 -13.06 16.22
C LYS A 92 -11.71 -13.96 15.02
N GLU A 93 -11.95 -15.24 15.28
CA GLU A 93 -12.29 -16.21 14.24
C GLU A 93 -13.60 -15.84 13.51
N GLY A 94 -13.60 -15.96 12.17
CA GLY A 94 -14.78 -15.77 11.33
C GLY A 94 -15.31 -14.33 11.22
N ARG A 95 -14.55 -13.32 11.67
CA ARG A 95 -14.94 -11.90 11.64
C ARG A 95 -14.12 -11.10 10.63
N PHE A 96 -14.47 -11.21 9.35
CA PHE A 96 -13.77 -10.52 8.25
C PHE A 96 -13.77 -8.99 8.39
N ASP A 97 -14.84 -8.41 8.93
CA ASP A 97 -14.94 -6.99 9.24
C ASP A 97 -13.90 -6.57 10.29
N SER A 98 -13.73 -7.37 11.34
CA SER A 98 -12.74 -7.15 12.39
C SER A 98 -11.32 -7.28 11.84
N HIS A 99 -11.08 -8.26 10.96
CA HIS A 99 -9.77 -8.45 10.32
C HIS A 99 -9.40 -7.28 9.41
N ALA A 100 -10.34 -6.84 8.57
CA ALA A 100 -10.15 -5.69 7.69
C ALA A 100 -9.86 -4.41 8.49
N LEU A 101 -10.64 -4.16 9.56
CA LEU A 101 -10.42 -3.02 10.45
C LEU A 101 -9.06 -3.07 11.15
N ALA A 102 -8.61 -4.25 11.57
CA ALA A 102 -7.31 -4.42 12.19
C ALA A 102 -6.17 -4.08 11.22
N MET A 103 -6.24 -4.60 9.99
CA MET A 103 -5.25 -4.34 8.97
C MET A 103 -5.23 -2.87 8.52
N GLU A 104 -6.40 -2.24 8.36
CA GLU A 104 -6.50 -0.81 8.08
C GLU A 104 -5.87 0.03 9.20
N SER A 105 -6.11 -0.36 10.46
CA SER A 105 -5.49 0.29 11.63
C SER A 105 -3.95 0.17 11.60
N LEU A 106 -3.41 -1.00 11.26
CA LEU A 106 -1.97 -1.19 11.11
C LEU A 106 -1.38 -0.36 9.97
N VAL A 107 -2.09 -0.22 8.84
CA VAL A 107 -1.66 0.68 7.76
C VAL A 107 -1.56 2.12 8.26
N HIS A 108 -2.54 2.59 9.05
CA HIS A 108 -2.50 3.93 9.63
C HIS A 108 -1.39 4.12 10.65
N ILE A 109 -1.20 3.17 11.57
CA ILE A 109 -0.15 3.22 12.60
C ILE A 109 1.24 3.26 11.95
N THR A 110 1.47 2.45 10.90
CA THR A 110 2.78 2.40 10.22
C THR A 110 3.03 3.56 9.27
N ASN A 111 1.98 4.21 8.77
CA ASN A 111 2.10 5.40 7.93
C ASN A 111 2.20 6.71 8.74
N ALA A 112 1.93 6.66 10.05
CA ALA A 112 2.01 7.82 10.92
C ALA A 112 3.44 8.39 10.94
N THR A 113 3.58 9.71 10.89
CA THR A 113 4.90 10.35 10.88
C THR A 113 5.60 10.28 12.23
N LYS A 114 4.83 10.28 13.33
CA LYS A 114 5.34 10.13 14.69
C LYS A 114 5.52 8.64 14.99
N CYS A 115 6.70 8.28 15.50
CA CYS A 115 7.01 6.93 15.99
C CYS A 115 6.96 5.78 14.95
N ARG A 116 7.06 6.05 13.64
CA ARG A 116 7.06 5.02 12.59
C ARG A 116 8.10 3.91 12.79
N THR A 117 9.32 4.25 13.22
CA THR A 117 10.40 3.28 13.43
C THR A 117 10.09 2.36 14.62
N PHE A 118 9.49 2.90 15.68
CA PHE A 118 9.03 2.10 16.81
C PHE A 118 7.91 1.14 16.41
N ALA A 119 6.89 1.64 15.69
CA ALA A 119 5.82 0.80 15.16
C ALA A 119 6.36 -0.33 14.26
N ALA A 120 7.32 -0.01 13.39
CA ALA A 120 7.96 -0.97 12.51
C ALA A 120 8.68 -2.10 13.27
N HIS A 121 9.39 -1.77 14.35
CA HIS A 121 9.99 -2.78 15.24
C HIS A 121 8.95 -3.66 15.91
N CYS A 122 7.91 -3.08 16.51
CA CYS A 122 6.87 -3.88 17.16
C CYS A 122 6.19 -4.85 16.20
N ILE A 123 6.05 -4.47 14.92
CA ILE A 123 5.40 -5.30 13.90
C ILE A 123 6.36 -6.35 13.32
N LEU A 124 7.55 -5.95 12.86
CA LEU A 124 8.48 -6.87 12.17
C LEU A 124 9.28 -7.76 13.14
N CYS A 125 9.48 -7.34 14.38
CA CYS A 125 10.16 -8.15 15.41
C CYS A 125 9.15 -8.83 16.36
N GLY A 126 7.85 -8.70 16.10
CA GLY A 126 6.78 -9.29 16.91
C GLY A 126 5.95 -10.34 16.17
N ASP A 127 4.82 -10.73 16.77
CA ASP A 127 3.99 -11.84 16.27
C ASP A 127 3.34 -11.58 14.90
N PHE A 128 3.22 -10.31 14.50
CA PHE A 128 2.56 -9.93 13.26
C PHE A 128 3.33 -10.32 12.00
N LEU A 129 4.67 -10.40 12.08
CA LEU A 129 5.50 -10.68 10.89
C LEU A 129 5.03 -11.95 10.18
N SER A 130 4.82 -13.02 10.94
CA SER A 130 4.36 -14.32 10.41
C SER A 130 3.03 -14.18 9.66
N THR A 131 2.08 -13.45 10.21
CA THR A 131 0.75 -13.23 9.60
C THR A 131 0.87 -12.41 8.32
N LEU A 132 1.71 -11.37 8.31
CA LEU A 132 1.93 -10.52 7.15
C LEU A 132 2.58 -11.29 6.00
N ILE A 133 3.63 -12.08 6.29
CA ILE A 133 4.30 -12.92 5.28
C ILE A 133 3.32 -13.96 4.74
N CYS A 134 2.58 -14.66 5.61
CA CYS A 134 1.59 -15.65 5.18
C CYS A 134 0.52 -15.04 4.25
N LEU A 135 0.03 -13.83 4.55
CA LEU A 135 -0.94 -13.14 3.70
C LEU A 135 -0.35 -12.83 2.32
N VAL A 136 0.89 -12.33 2.26
CA VAL A 136 1.58 -12.00 0.99
C VAL A 136 1.91 -13.26 0.20
N GLU A 137 2.42 -14.32 0.84
CA GLU A 137 2.76 -15.56 0.13
C GLU A 137 1.54 -16.34 -0.35
N ALA A 138 0.40 -16.23 0.33
CA ALA A 138 -0.83 -16.94 -0.03
C ALA A 138 -1.43 -16.47 -1.38
N SER A 139 -1.17 -15.24 -1.83
CA SER A 139 -1.65 -14.76 -3.15
C SER A 139 -1.08 -15.58 -4.31
N ARG A 140 0.11 -16.18 -4.13
CA ARG A 140 0.72 -17.05 -5.15
C ARG A 140 -0.04 -18.35 -5.37
N MET A 141 -0.81 -18.79 -4.39
CA MET A 141 -1.58 -20.04 -4.50
C MET A 141 -2.82 -19.88 -5.40
N GLU A 142 -3.24 -18.64 -5.69
CA GLU A 142 -4.42 -18.33 -6.51
C GLU A 142 -4.18 -18.46 -8.02
N ARG A 143 -3.08 -19.09 -8.47
CA ARG A 143 -2.79 -19.22 -9.90
C ARG A 143 -3.95 -19.88 -10.66
N PRO A 144 -4.33 -19.34 -11.84
CA PRO A 144 -5.46 -19.81 -12.64
C PRO A 144 -5.22 -21.26 -13.08
N GLY A 145 -5.86 -22.20 -12.37
CA GLY A 145 -5.70 -23.64 -12.55
C GLY A 145 -5.85 -24.42 -11.25
N THR A 146 -5.51 -23.81 -10.12
CA THR A 146 -5.76 -24.29 -8.76
C THR A 146 -6.72 -23.35 -8.05
N ALA A 147 -7.75 -22.89 -8.76
CA ALA A 147 -8.80 -22.06 -8.16
C ALA A 147 -9.24 -22.75 -6.87
N MET A 148 -9.25 -22.00 -5.75
CA MET A 148 -9.80 -22.46 -4.48
C MET A 148 -11.30 -22.70 -4.69
N GLN A 149 -11.63 -23.84 -5.29
CA GLN A 149 -12.98 -24.29 -5.56
C GLN A 149 -13.68 -24.42 -4.21
N GLY A 150 -14.46 -23.42 -3.84
CA GLY A 150 -15.21 -23.41 -2.59
C GLY A 150 -15.21 -22.07 -1.84
N LEU A 151 -14.35 -21.11 -2.20
CA LEU A 151 -14.46 -19.77 -1.62
C LEU A 151 -15.63 -19.01 -2.24
N SER A 152 -16.36 -18.29 -1.40
CA SER A 152 -17.33 -17.31 -1.84
C SER A 152 -16.62 -16.08 -2.41
N SER A 153 -17.27 -15.38 -3.36
CA SER A 153 -16.75 -14.12 -3.90
C SER A 153 -16.47 -13.07 -2.80
N MET A 154 -17.14 -13.15 -1.66
CA MET A 154 -16.88 -12.30 -0.50
C MET A 154 -15.54 -12.63 0.18
N GLU A 155 -15.19 -13.92 0.29
CA GLU A 155 -13.91 -14.36 0.88
C GLU A 155 -12.73 -14.02 -0.02
N GLU A 156 -12.89 -14.19 -1.34
CA GLU A 156 -11.87 -13.76 -2.32
C GLU A 156 -11.60 -12.26 -2.20
N GLU A 157 -12.65 -11.43 -2.16
CA GLU A 157 -12.50 -9.98 -1.99
C GLU A 157 -11.87 -9.63 -0.65
N HIS A 158 -12.26 -10.32 0.42
CA HIS A 158 -11.67 -10.12 1.74
C HIS A 158 -10.17 -10.42 1.74
N PHE A 159 -9.78 -11.57 1.20
CA PHE A 159 -8.36 -11.95 1.09
C PHE A 159 -7.58 -10.93 0.27
N ARG A 160 -8.13 -10.47 -0.86
CA ARG A 160 -7.53 -9.43 -1.70
C ARG A 160 -7.26 -8.13 -0.93
N VAL A 161 -8.22 -7.69 -0.12
CA VAL A 161 -8.08 -6.50 0.73
C VAL A 161 -7.02 -6.70 1.82
N MET A 162 -7.03 -7.86 2.48
CA MET A 162 -6.05 -8.21 3.52
C MET A 162 -4.62 -8.27 2.97
N HIS A 163 -4.43 -8.92 1.82
CA HIS A 163 -3.16 -9.00 1.10
C HIS A 163 -2.58 -7.60 0.82
N ARG A 164 -3.40 -6.73 0.24
CA ARG A 164 -3.00 -5.35 -0.08
C ARG A 164 -2.62 -4.56 1.17
N HIS A 165 -3.36 -4.69 2.26
CA HIS A 165 -3.01 -4.03 3.51
C HIS A 165 -1.72 -4.61 4.11
N ALA A 166 -1.49 -5.92 4.01
CA ALA A 166 -0.26 -6.54 4.48
C ALA A 166 0.96 -5.99 3.73
N LEU A 167 0.89 -5.89 2.40
CA LEU A 167 1.93 -5.24 1.60
C LEU A 167 2.16 -3.78 2.01
N ALA A 168 1.10 -3.01 2.25
CA ALA A 168 1.23 -1.62 2.66
C ALA A 168 1.90 -1.48 4.05
N VAL A 169 1.52 -2.33 5.01
CA VAL A 169 2.15 -2.41 6.34
C VAL A 169 3.63 -2.74 6.20
N LEU A 170 3.97 -3.80 5.45
CA LEU A 170 5.36 -4.20 5.21
C LEU A 170 6.17 -3.08 4.54
N ALA A 171 5.65 -2.48 3.47
CA ALA A 171 6.31 -1.39 2.76
C ALA A 171 6.59 -0.20 3.68
N ASN A 172 5.63 0.18 4.53
CA ASN A 172 5.80 1.26 5.50
C ASN A 172 6.84 0.91 6.57
N CYS A 173 6.78 -0.30 7.14
CA CYS A 173 7.72 -0.75 8.15
C CYS A 173 9.16 -0.83 7.61
N LEU A 174 9.35 -1.46 6.44
CA LEU A 174 10.66 -1.58 5.81
C LEU A 174 11.25 -0.22 5.48
N SER A 175 10.45 0.69 4.89
CA SER A 175 10.90 2.07 4.60
C SER A 175 11.27 2.83 5.88
N ALA A 176 10.48 2.70 6.95
CA ALA A 176 10.75 3.38 8.22
C ALA A 176 12.04 2.89 8.89
N LEU A 177 12.36 1.60 8.76
CA LEU A 177 13.59 1.01 9.28
C LEU A 177 14.80 1.35 8.40
N ASP A 178 14.64 1.35 7.09
CA ASP A 178 15.68 1.75 6.13
C ASP A 178 16.08 3.22 6.36
N ASP A 179 15.09 4.12 6.46
CA ASP A 179 15.30 5.54 6.75
C ASP A 179 16.01 5.77 8.10
N SER A 180 15.85 4.86 9.07
CA SER A 180 16.53 4.91 10.38
C SER A 180 17.90 4.23 10.41
N GLY A 181 18.27 3.48 9.36
CA GLY A 181 19.48 2.67 9.31
C GLY A 181 19.42 1.37 10.12
N GLU A 182 18.25 0.97 10.62
CA GLU A 182 18.07 -0.20 11.48
C GLU A 182 17.64 -1.47 10.71
N LEU A 183 17.28 -1.33 9.43
CA LEU A 183 16.78 -2.44 8.61
C LEU A 183 17.78 -3.61 8.52
N ALA A 184 19.07 -3.32 8.35
CA ALA A 184 20.10 -4.37 8.24
C ALA A 184 20.17 -5.27 9.48
N HIS A 185 19.90 -4.72 10.66
CA HIS A 185 19.85 -5.49 11.90
C HIS A 185 18.59 -6.36 11.96
N VAL A 186 17.43 -5.81 11.60
CA VAL A 186 16.16 -6.55 11.57
C VAL A 186 16.21 -7.71 10.58
N LEU A 187 16.78 -7.53 9.38
CA LEU A 187 16.92 -8.60 8.39
C LEU A 187 17.80 -9.76 8.86
N LYS A 188 18.78 -9.51 9.74
CA LYS A 188 19.58 -10.58 10.37
C LYS A 188 18.79 -11.37 11.40
N GLN A 189 17.84 -10.72 12.08
CA GLN A 189 16.99 -11.35 13.09
C GLN A 189 15.80 -12.08 12.47
N GLN A 190 15.32 -11.61 11.33
CA GLN A 190 14.11 -12.07 10.64
C GLN A 190 14.46 -12.54 9.21
N PRO A 191 15.13 -13.70 9.05
CA PRO A 191 15.55 -14.20 7.74
C PRO A 191 14.39 -14.45 6.77
N GLU A 192 13.16 -14.60 7.27
CA GLU A 192 11.93 -14.78 6.50
C GLU A 192 11.68 -13.60 5.55
N LEU A 193 12.06 -12.38 5.95
CA LEU A 193 11.95 -11.16 5.13
C LEU A 193 12.91 -11.16 3.93
N SER A 194 13.91 -12.05 3.92
CA SER A 194 14.83 -12.28 2.80
C SER A 194 14.68 -13.68 2.21
N SER A 195 13.63 -14.42 2.58
CA SER A 195 13.40 -15.77 2.07
C SER A 195 13.07 -15.77 0.57
N THR A 196 13.41 -16.86 -0.13
CA THR A 196 13.13 -16.97 -1.58
C THR A 196 11.63 -16.94 -1.86
N THR A 197 10.83 -17.54 -0.98
CA THR A 197 9.37 -17.61 -1.11
C THR A 197 8.74 -16.22 -1.02
N PHE A 198 9.17 -15.41 -0.06
CA PHE A 198 8.70 -14.05 0.11
C PHE A 198 9.12 -13.14 -1.05
N LEU A 199 10.39 -13.20 -1.48
CA LEU A 199 10.87 -12.43 -2.62
C LEU A 199 10.12 -12.78 -3.92
N LEU A 200 9.83 -14.06 -4.15
CA LEU A 200 9.01 -14.49 -5.28
C LEU A 200 7.56 -14.00 -5.16
N ALA A 201 6.99 -13.94 -3.96
CA ALA A 201 5.64 -13.38 -3.77
C ALA A 201 5.59 -11.90 -4.16
N LEU A 202 6.57 -11.11 -3.70
CA LEU A 202 6.68 -9.71 -4.07
C LEU A 202 6.86 -9.53 -5.59
N LEU A 203 7.66 -10.39 -6.24
CA LEU A 203 7.85 -10.33 -7.69
C LEU A 203 6.60 -10.74 -8.47
N ASP A 204 5.87 -11.76 -8.02
CA ASP A 204 4.58 -12.14 -8.60
C ASP A 204 3.59 -10.95 -8.53
N ASP A 205 3.56 -10.19 -7.42
CA ASP A 205 2.73 -8.97 -7.32
C ASP A 205 3.18 -7.86 -8.29
N VAL A 206 4.49 -7.68 -8.48
CA VAL A 206 5.04 -6.71 -9.44
C VAL A 206 4.68 -7.10 -10.87
N GLU A 207 4.78 -8.37 -11.24
CA GLU A 207 4.40 -8.88 -12.56
C GLU A 207 2.91 -8.66 -12.86
N ASN A 208 2.06 -8.75 -11.84
CA ASN A 208 0.61 -8.53 -11.94
C ASN A 208 0.20 -7.04 -11.89
N ALA A 209 1.12 -6.11 -12.17
CA ALA A 209 0.86 -4.66 -12.19
C ALA A 209 -0.30 -4.22 -13.11
N THR A 210 -0.61 -4.99 -14.16
CA THR A 210 -1.71 -4.67 -15.08
C THR A 210 -3.07 -4.76 -14.38
N ASP A 211 -3.24 -5.77 -13.52
CA ASP A 211 -4.50 -6.06 -12.84
C ASP A 211 -4.55 -5.47 -11.43
N ARG A 212 -3.41 -5.43 -10.74
CA ARG A 212 -3.29 -4.99 -9.34
C ARG A 212 -2.17 -3.95 -9.19
N PRO A 213 -2.27 -2.76 -9.82
CA PRO A 213 -1.19 -1.77 -9.84
C PRO A 213 -0.83 -1.22 -8.45
N HIS A 214 -1.78 -1.22 -7.51
CA HIS A 214 -1.53 -0.79 -6.14
C HIS A 214 -0.68 -1.81 -5.36
N ASP A 215 -0.96 -3.10 -5.55
CA ASP A 215 -0.24 -4.18 -4.87
C ASP A 215 1.19 -4.24 -5.43
N ALA A 216 1.34 -4.19 -6.76
CA ALA A 216 2.63 -4.05 -7.44
C ALA A 216 3.44 -2.86 -6.91
N CYS A 217 2.79 -1.72 -6.66
CA CYS A 217 3.46 -0.53 -6.13
C CYS A 217 3.99 -0.77 -4.71
N GLN A 218 3.20 -1.39 -3.83
CA GLN A 218 3.65 -1.69 -2.47
C GLN A 218 4.72 -2.77 -2.45
N ALA A 219 4.59 -3.80 -3.28
CA ALA A 219 5.61 -4.84 -3.45
C ALA A 219 6.93 -4.26 -3.96
N THR A 220 6.89 -3.33 -4.93
CA THR A 220 8.07 -2.61 -5.41
C THR A 220 8.73 -1.80 -4.29
N ARG A 221 7.95 -1.13 -3.42
CA ARG A 221 8.48 -0.42 -2.25
C ARG A 221 9.19 -1.36 -1.28
N CYS A 222 8.60 -2.53 -0.98
CA CYS A 222 9.25 -3.56 -0.16
C CYS A 222 10.59 -3.98 -0.78
N LEU A 223 10.60 -4.33 -2.07
CA LEU A 223 11.81 -4.75 -2.79
C LEU A 223 12.89 -3.66 -2.79
N CYS A 224 12.51 -2.38 -2.93
CA CYS A 224 13.43 -1.25 -2.91
C CYS A 224 14.23 -1.20 -1.60
N ALA A 225 13.53 -1.21 -0.46
CA ALA A 225 14.17 -1.21 0.86
C ALA A 225 15.07 -2.45 1.08
N LEU A 226 14.60 -3.63 0.66
CA LEU A 226 15.36 -4.87 0.81
C LEU A 226 16.63 -4.90 -0.05
N VAL A 227 16.57 -4.44 -1.30
CA VAL A 227 17.70 -4.39 -2.24
C VAL A 227 18.74 -3.36 -1.82
N GLN A 228 18.28 -2.20 -1.34
CA GLN A 228 19.16 -1.13 -0.83
C GLN A 228 19.98 -1.60 0.38
N THR A 229 19.34 -2.32 1.30
CA THR A 229 19.98 -2.78 2.54
C THR A 229 20.78 -4.08 2.37
N CYS A 230 20.33 -5.01 1.52
CA CYS A 230 20.91 -6.36 1.42
C CYS A 230 21.39 -6.71 0.00
N SER A 231 22.72 -6.81 -0.17
CA SER A 231 23.35 -7.17 -1.44
C SER A 231 23.05 -8.60 -1.91
N ASP A 232 22.77 -9.52 -0.98
CA ASP A 232 22.35 -10.88 -1.32
C ASP A 232 20.97 -10.88 -1.99
N THR A 233 20.02 -10.14 -1.41
CA THR A 233 18.68 -9.95 -1.99
C THR A 233 18.77 -9.36 -3.40
N LYS A 234 19.62 -8.34 -3.60
CA LYS A 234 19.92 -7.80 -4.93
C LYS A 234 20.37 -8.89 -5.91
N SER A 235 21.37 -9.67 -5.52
CA SER A 235 21.98 -10.69 -6.38
C SER A 235 20.96 -11.77 -6.78
N ARG A 236 20.08 -12.16 -5.87
CA ARG A 236 19.02 -13.16 -6.11
C ARG A 236 17.93 -12.63 -7.03
N ILE A 237 17.46 -11.40 -6.82
CA ILE A 237 16.45 -10.77 -7.69
C ILE A 237 16.96 -10.67 -9.14
N VAL A 238 18.22 -10.26 -9.33
CA VAL A 238 18.81 -10.10 -10.67
C VAL A 238 19.16 -11.45 -11.30
N GLY A 239 19.79 -12.36 -10.54
CA GLY A 239 20.39 -13.58 -11.08
C GLY A 239 19.47 -14.80 -11.11
N GLU A 240 18.60 -14.96 -10.11
CA GLU A 240 17.87 -16.21 -9.88
C GLU A 240 16.37 -16.08 -10.13
N LEU A 241 15.76 -14.96 -9.71
CA LEU A 241 14.31 -14.82 -9.64
C LEU A 241 13.69 -14.12 -10.86
N GLY A 242 14.51 -13.69 -11.82
CA GLY A 242 14.01 -13.03 -13.03
C GLY A 242 13.31 -11.68 -12.75
N GLY A 243 13.79 -10.92 -11.76
CA GLY A 243 13.12 -9.68 -11.33
C GLY A 243 13.17 -8.54 -12.35
N LEU A 244 14.18 -8.51 -13.24
CA LEU A 244 14.34 -7.45 -14.23
C LEU A 244 13.17 -7.40 -15.24
N PRO A 245 12.79 -8.50 -15.93
CA PRO A 245 11.60 -8.52 -16.79
C PRO A 245 10.31 -8.08 -16.10
N ALA A 246 10.05 -8.58 -14.88
CA ALA A 246 8.85 -8.21 -14.13
C ALA A 246 8.82 -6.70 -13.84
N LEU A 247 9.96 -6.12 -13.45
CA LEU A 247 10.09 -4.69 -13.17
C LEU A 247 9.96 -3.82 -14.42
N GLU A 248 10.42 -4.29 -15.59
CA GLU A 248 10.23 -3.60 -16.86
C GLU A 248 8.77 -3.57 -17.30
N ALA A 249 8.07 -4.69 -17.13
CA ALA A 249 6.63 -4.79 -17.39
C ALA A 249 5.85 -3.84 -16.45
N ALA A 250 6.12 -3.91 -15.15
CA ALA A 250 5.47 -3.05 -14.15
C ALA A 250 5.73 -1.56 -14.38
N HIS A 251 6.97 -1.18 -14.69
CA HIS A 251 7.32 0.21 -15.02
C HIS A 251 6.55 0.72 -16.25
N SER A 252 6.41 -0.10 -17.29
CA SER A 252 5.65 0.24 -18.50
C SER A 252 4.16 0.45 -18.20
N GLN A 253 3.59 -0.35 -17.29
CA GLN A 253 2.23 -0.14 -16.79
C GLN A 253 2.12 1.13 -15.95
N GLY A 254 3.13 1.41 -15.12
CA GLY A 254 3.23 2.62 -14.31
C GLY A 254 3.13 3.90 -15.15
N ILE A 255 3.94 4.01 -16.22
CA ILE A 255 3.92 5.15 -17.15
C ILE A 255 2.50 5.41 -17.70
N CYS A 256 1.77 4.34 -18.02
CA CYS A 256 0.47 4.45 -18.67
C CYS A 256 -0.67 4.71 -17.69
N ARG A 257 -0.59 4.18 -16.46
CA ARG A 257 -1.77 4.02 -15.59
C ARG A 257 -1.53 4.40 -14.13
N ASN A 258 -0.29 4.41 -13.65
CA ASN A 258 0.01 4.63 -12.23
C ASN A 258 1.40 5.28 -12.03
N ALA A 259 1.42 6.61 -11.91
CA ALA A 259 2.64 7.39 -11.73
C ALA A 259 3.44 7.04 -10.45
N TYR A 260 2.76 6.56 -9.39
CA TYR A 260 3.45 6.10 -8.19
C TYR A 260 4.22 4.81 -8.46
N LEU A 261 3.60 3.85 -9.14
CA LEU A 261 4.27 2.62 -9.55
C LEU A 261 5.48 2.92 -10.45
N GLU A 262 5.34 3.81 -11.44
CA GLU A 262 6.45 4.26 -12.28
C GLU A 262 7.63 4.76 -11.44
N THR A 263 7.36 5.67 -10.50
CA THR A 263 8.37 6.28 -9.63
C THR A 263 9.08 5.23 -8.78
N GLU A 264 8.34 4.32 -8.16
CA GLU A 264 8.94 3.26 -7.32
C GLU A 264 9.72 2.24 -8.16
N CYS A 265 9.22 1.88 -9.35
CA CYS A 265 9.96 1.01 -10.26
C CYS A 265 11.28 1.67 -10.72
N GLN A 266 11.25 2.97 -11.01
CA GLN A 266 12.45 3.72 -11.40
C GLN A 266 13.47 3.74 -10.26
N LYS A 267 13.03 3.98 -9.01
CA LYS A 267 13.91 3.91 -7.83
C LYS A 267 14.56 2.53 -7.71
N LEU A 268 13.76 1.45 -7.76
CA LEU A 268 14.29 0.09 -7.65
C LEU A 268 15.31 -0.23 -8.76
N LYS A 269 15.05 0.18 -10.00
CA LYS A 269 15.98 0.01 -11.13
C LYS A 269 17.34 0.69 -10.91
N LEU A 270 17.40 1.79 -10.16
CA LEU A 270 18.68 2.44 -9.83
C LEU A 270 19.53 1.63 -8.84
N HIS A 271 18.91 0.71 -8.10
CA HIS A 271 19.58 -0.11 -7.10
C HIS A 271 19.92 -1.53 -7.58
N LEU A 272 19.29 -2.01 -8.67
CA LEU A 272 19.64 -3.27 -9.34
C LEU A 272 20.81 -3.06 -10.31
#